data_AF-A0A9E2VNW0-F1
#
_entry.id   AF-A0A9E2VNW0-F1
#
_cell.length_a   1.000
_cell.length_b   1.000
_cell.length_c   1.000
_cell.angle_alpha   90.00
_cell.angle_beta   90.00
_cell.angle_gamma   90.00
#
_symmetry.space_group_name_H-M   'P 1'
#
loop_
_entity.id
_entity.type
_entity.pdbx_description
1 polymer ?
#
loop_
_entity_poly.entity_id
_entity_poly.type
_entity_poly.pdbx_seq_one_letter_code
_entity_poly.pdbx_strand_id
1 'polypeptide(L)'
;MSTTDNLSFQPKQIDAVGIRPGEGAGIRLSKAIIQRTTALRAYNSYAGGRDWMEKLSTAYVVALATRSADELLIRDIQSHIPEEPPIFCRKCRETTIGVNVIRALLFPRLKELRKHANDLIHHLDDPKKQGVDKLYIQGVFEYCYHLFQENADALYGAIPTVGFEYTMCRQCREREAHGRRGNAT
;
A
#
# COMPACT_ATOMS: atom_id res chain seq x y z
N MET A 1 -36.38 -0.74 4.99
CA MET A 1 -35.22 -1.55 4.53
C MET A 1 -34.08 -1.27 5.50
N SER A 2 -33.62 -2.29 6.21
CA SER A 2 -32.47 -2.18 7.11
C SER A 2 -31.21 -2.09 6.24
N THR A 3 -30.84 -0.88 5.83
CA THR A 3 -29.48 -0.60 5.36
C THR A 3 -28.58 -0.91 6.53
N THR A 4 -27.83 -2.01 6.44
CA THR A 4 -26.67 -2.27 7.29
C THR A 4 -25.87 -0.97 7.29
N ASP A 5 -25.81 -0.29 8.43
CA ASP A 5 -25.10 0.99 8.52
C ASP A 5 -23.62 0.64 8.40
N ASN A 6 -23.10 0.63 7.17
CA ASN A 6 -21.70 0.30 6.86
C ASN A 6 -20.72 1.34 7.48
N LEU A 7 -21.23 2.35 8.19
CA LEU A 7 -20.50 3.36 8.94
C LEU A 7 -20.66 3.20 10.48
N SER A 8 -21.28 2.11 10.93
CA SER A 8 -21.54 1.80 12.35
C SER A 8 -20.48 0.92 13.02
N PHE A 9 -19.24 0.95 12.53
CA PHE A 9 -18.12 0.24 13.15
C PHE A 9 -17.25 1.19 13.99
N GLN A 10 -16.54 0.61 14.95
CA GLN A 10 -15.52 1.32 15.71
C GLN A 10 -14.13 0.91 15.22
N PRO A 11 -13.29 1.85 14.76
CA PRO A 11 -11.91 1.54 14.38
C PRO A 11 -11.12 0.97 15.56
N LYS A 12 -10.23 0.02 15.29
CA LYS A 12 -9.31 -0.53 16.31
C LYS A 12 -8.36 0.55 16.81
N GLN A 13 -7.94 0.54 18.06
CA GLN A 13 -6.97 1.52 18.53
C GLN A 13 -5.59 1.31 17.88
N ILE A 14 -4.99 2.37 17.34
CA ILE A 14 -3.59 2.36 16.89
C ILE A 14 -2.75 2.94 18.02
N ASP A 15 -1.77 2.18 18.50
CA ASP A 15 -0.82 2.69 19.48
C ASP A 15 0.03 3.77 18.85
N ALA A 16 0.36 4.81 19.62
CA ALA A 16 1.28 5.84 19.16
C ALA A 16 2.68 5.21 18.97
N VAL A 17 2.93 4.64 17.79
CA VAL A 17 4.28 4.27 17.41
C VAL A 17 5.03 5.58 17.23
N GLY A 18 5.88 5.92 18.20
CA GLY A 18 6.76 7.07 18.10
C GLY A 18 7.56 6.97 16.80
N ILE A 19 7.84 8.11 16.18
CA ILE A 19 8.85 8.16 15.12
C ILE A 19 10.13 7.70 15.80
N ARG A 20 10.56 6.45 15.56
CA ARG A 20 11.81 5.96 16.11
C ARG A 20 12.94 6.69 15.36
N PRO A 21 13.91 7.29 16.08
CA PRO A 21 15.07 7.85 15.41
C PRO A 21 15.83 6.71 14.72
N GLY A 22 15.74 6.67 13.40
CA GLY A 22 16.45 5.73 12.54
C GLY A 22 17.19 6.52 11.44
N GLU A 23 18.42 6.12 11.18
CA GLU A 23 19.35 6.73 10.23
C GLU A 23 18.86 6.54 8.78
N GLY A 24 17.97 7.42 8.31
CA GLY A 24 17.42 7.36 6.96
C GLY A 24 17.26 8.74 6.33
N ALA A 25 17.49 8.83 5.01
CA ALA A 25 17.51 10.08 4.24
C ALA A 25 16.25 10.97 4.47
N GLY A 26 16.43 12.07 5.20
CA GLY A 26 15.36 12.85 5.86
C GLY A 26 14.24 13.44 4.99
N ILE A 27 14.34 13.40 3.66
CA ILE A 27 13.31 13.95 2.75
C ILE A 27 12.20 12.92 2.46
N ARG A 28 12.52 11.62 2.37
CA ARG A 28 11.52 10.55 2.17
C ARG A 28 10.71 10.30 3.44
N LEU A 29 11.34 10.44 4.60
CA LEU A 29 10.68 10.42 5.92
C LEU A 29 9.56 11.46 6.00
N SER A 30 9.83 12.69 5.54
CA SER A 30 8.90 13.82 5.71
C SER A 30 7.54 13.61 5.02
N LYS A 31 7.51 13.08 3.79
CA LYS A 31 6.25 12.80 3.08
C LYS A 31 5.47 11.65 3.72
N ALA A 32 6.16 10.59 4.14
CA ALA A 32 5.54 9.48 4.84
C ALA A 32 4.95 9.93 6.21
N ILE A 33 5.65 10.81 6.93
CA ILE A 33 5.19 11.41 8.19
C ILE A 33 3.93 12.26 7.98
N ILE A 34 3.88 13.08 6.92
CA ILE A 34 2.68 13.89 6.61
C ILE A 34 1.48 12.97 6.33
N GLN A 35 1.65 11.98 5.43
CA GLN A 35 0.55 11.08 5.09
C GLN A 35 0.09 10.26 6.29
N ARG A 36 1.02 9.81 7.13
CA ARG A 36 0.69 9.18 8.41
C ARG A 36 -0.10 10.10 9.31
N THR A 37 0.37 11.33 9.54
CA THR A 37 -0.27 12.27 10.45
C THR A 37 -1.69 12.57 10.00
N THR A 38 -1.88 12.77 8.69
CA THR A 38 -3.20 12.94 8.08
C THR A 38 -4.07 11.70 8.29
N ALA A 39 -3.55 10.50 7.99
CA ALA A 39 -4.28 9.24 8.15
C ALA A 39 -4.71 9.03 9.61
N LEU A 40 -3.81 9.20 10.58
CA LEU A 40 -4.10 8.98 12.01
C LEU A 40 -5.04 10.04 12.58
N ARG A 41 -4.94 11.30 12.17
CA ARG A 41 -5.89 12.34 12.58
C ARG A 41 -7.30 12.01 12.12
N ALA A 42 -7.46 11.65 10.84
CA ALA A 42 -8.74 11.23 10.30
C ALA A 42 -9.23 9.92 10.95
N TYR A 43 -8.33 8.96 11.17
CA TYR A 43 -8.64 7.70 11.82
C TYR A 43 -9.24 7.91 13.22
N ASN A 44 -8.61 8.77 14.02
CA ASN A 44 -9.05 9.07 15.39
C ASN A 44 -10.30 9.95 15.44
N SER A 45 -10.57 10.76 14.40
CA SER A 45 -11.77 11.60 14.35
C SER A 45 -13.02 10.83 13.91
N TYR A 46 -12.88 9.65 13.29
CA TYR A 46 -14.01 8.90 12.72
C TYR A 46 -15.11 8.58 13.74
N ALA A 47 -14.73 8.13 14.95
CA ALA A 47 -15.69 7.81 16.00
C ALA A 47 -16.44 9.05 16.54
N GLY A 48 -15.90 10.26 16.32
CA GLY A 48 -16.53 11.52 16.68
C GLY A 48 -17.42 12.13 15.59
N GLY A 49 -17.50 11.52 14.41
CA GLY A 49 -18.29 12.03 13.29
C GLY A 49 -19.78 12.04 13.61
N ARG A 50 -20.43 13.19 13.44
CA ARG A 50 -21.82 13.43 13.86
C ARG A 50 -22.83 12.96 12.83
N ASP A 51 -22.45 12.93 11.56
CA ASP A 51 -23.30 12.48 10.46
C ASP A 51 -22.55 11.56 9.49
N TRP A 52 -23.31 10.94 8.59
CA TRP A 52 -22.78 9.98 7.63
C TRP A 52 -21.83 10.61 6.60
N MET A 53 -21.98 11.89 6.26
CA MET A 53 -21.10 12.60 5.33
C MET A 53 -19.74 12.89 5.96
N GLU A 54 -19.72 13.30 7.22
CA GLU A 54 -18.48 13.51 7.99
C GLU A 54 -17.71 12.19 8.14
N LYS A 55 -18.41 11.09 8.46
CA LYS A 55 -17.81 9.75 8.51
C LYS A 55 -17.26 9.30 7.16
N LEU A 56 -18.00 9.53 6.07
CA LEU A 56 -17.57 9.15 4.72
C LEU A 56 -16.37 9.98 4.23
N SER A 57 -16.40 11.30 4.46
CA SER A 57 -15.28 12.20 4.16
C SER A 57 -14.03 11.79 4.95
N THR A 58 -14.20 11.47 6.23
CA THR A 58 -13.12 10.96 7.08
C THR A 58 -12.55 9.64 6.52
N ALA A 59 -13.41 8.69 6.14
CA ALA A 59 -12.98 7.43 5.52
C ALA A 59 -12.22 7.66 4.21
N TYR A 60 -12.64 8.63 3.39
CA TYR A 60 -11.95 9.00 2.15
C TYR A 60 -10.55 9.57 2.41
N VAL A 61 -10.42 10.46 3.41
CA VAL A 61 -9.10 10.98 3.83
C VAL A 61 -8.20 9.86 4.33
N VAL A 62 -8.72 8.94 5.16
CA VAL A 62 -7.98 7.74 5.59
C VAL A 62 -7.53 6.92 4.39
N ALA A 63 -8.41 6.65 3.42
CA ALA A 63 -8.07 5.88 2.22
C ALA A 63 -6.95 6.53 1.42
N LEU A 64 -7.06 7.83 1.11
CA LEU A 64 -6.06 8.56 0.32
C LEU A 64 -4.70 8.57 1.01
N ALA A 65 -4.68 8.95 2.29
CA ALA A 65 -3.46 9.11 3.05
C ALA A 65 -2.76 7.76 3.29
N THR A 66 -3.52 6.71 3.65
CA THR A 66 -3.01 5.36 3.82
C THR A 66 -2.45 4.80 2.52
N ARG A 67 -3.18 4.95 1.40
CA ARG A 67 -2.71 4.52 0.07
C ARG A 67 -1.42 5.23 -0.33
N SER A 68 -1.31 6.52 -0.03
CA SER A 68 -0.10 7.29 -0.31
C SER A 68 1.09 6.82 0.54
N ALA A 69 0.87 6.51 1.82
CA ALA A 69 1.90 5.98 2.70
C ALA A 69 2.38 4.57 2.27
N ASP A 70 1.48 3.66 1.92
CA ASP A 70 1.83 2.32 1.35
C ASP A 70 2.66 2.47 0.07
N GLU A 71 2.25 3.32 -0.86
CA GLU A 71 3.02 3.54 -2.09
C GLU A 71 4.45 4.03 -1.82
N LEU A 72 4.63 4.92 -0.83
CA LEU A 72 5.94 5.40 -0.43
C LEU A 72 6.79 4.28 0.22
N LEU A 73 6.19 3.48 1.11
CA LEU A 73 6.84 2.32 1.73
C LEU A 73 7.39 1.36 0.68
N ILE A 74 6.56 0.93 -0.27
CA ILE A 74 6.95 -0.06 -1.26
C ILE A 74 8.05 0.47 -2.18
N ARG A 75 8.00 1.75 -2.55
CA ARG A 75 9.07 2.38 -3.34
C ARG A 75 10.37 2.47 -2.57
N ASP A 76 10.29 2.74 -1.26
CA ASP A 76 11.48 2.80 -0.43
C ASP A 76 12.14 1.42 -0.29
N ILE A 77 11.35 0.39 -0.01
CA ILE A 77 11.82 -1.01 -0.03
C ILE A 77 12.42 -1.35 -1.39
N GLN A 78 11.74 -1.03 -2.50
CA GLN A 78 12.25 -1.27 -3.84
C GLN A 78 13.64 -0.64 -4.07
N SER A 79 13.90 0.53 -3.48
CA SER A 79 15.20 1.21 -3.61
C SER A 79 16.32 0.63 -2.75
N HIS A 80 15.99 -0.23 -1.78
CA HIS A 80 16.94 -0.89 -0.89
C HIS A 80 17.12 -2.38 -1.20
N ILE A 81 16.32 -2.96 -2.10
CA ILE A 81 16.55 -4.34 -2.56
C ILE A 81 17.84 -4.38 -3.39
N PRO A 82 18.84 -5.19 -3.01
CA PRO A 82 20.03 -5.37 -3.82
C PRO A 82 19.68 -6.09 -5.12
N GLU A 83 20.07 -5.50 -6.26
CA GLU A 83 19.90 -6.10 -7.59
C GLU A 83 21.24 -6.71 -8.03
N GLU A 84 21.56 -7.92 -7.54
CA GLU A 84 22.77 -8.66 -7.91
C GLU A 84 22.43 -10.01 -8.56
N PRO A 85 22.67 -10.20 -9.87
CA PRO A 85 23.15 -9.21 -10.84
C PRO A 85 22.09 -8.14 -11.20
N PRO A 86 22.51 -6.98 -11.72
CA PRO A 86 21.58 -5.92 -12.10
C PRO A 86 20.57 -6.35 -13.17
N ILE A 87 19.29 -5.99 -13.00
CA ILE A 87 18.23 -6.31 -13.97
C ILE A 87 18.07 -5.17 -14.97
N PHE A 88 18.73 -5.27 -16.12
CA PHE A 88 18.70 -4.23 -17.16
C PHE A 88 17.36 -4.11 -17.90
N CYS A 89 16.59 -5.19 -18.01
CA CYS A 89 15.30 -5.14 -18.68
C CYS A 89 14.24 -4.57 -17.73
N ARG A 90 13.69 -3.39 -18.05
CA ARG A 90 12.61 -2.76 -17.28
C ARG A 90 11.41 -3.69 -17.02
N LYS A 91 11.01 -4.49 -18.01
CA LYS A 91 9.89 -5.44 -17.84
C LYS A 91 10.27 -6.58 -16.89
N CYS A 92 11.48 -7.13 -16.99
CA CYS A 92 11.96 -8.14 -16.04
C CYS A 92 12.09 -7.56 -14.64
N ARG A 93 12.55 -6.31 -14.52
CA ARG A 93 12.65 -5.60 -13.24
C ARG A 93 11.27 -5.45 -12.60
N GLU A 94 10.28 -5.01 -13.36
CA GLU A 94 8.90 -4.89 -12.86
C GLU A 94 8.28 -6.25 -12.50
N THR A 95 8.58 -7.32 -13.24
CA THR A 95 8.08 -8.66 -12.89
C THR A 95 8.83 -9.31 -11.72
N THR A 96 10.03 -8.84 -11.39
CA THR A 96 10.87 -9.40 -10.31
C THR A 96 10.71 -8.61 -9.01
N ILE A 97 10.82 -7.29 -9.07
CA ILE A 97 10.78 -6.38 -7.92
C ILE A 97 9.82 -5.21 -8.16
N GLY A 98 8.79 -5.39 -8.99
CA GLY A 98 7.75 -4.37 -9.17
C GLY A 98 6.96 -4.13 -7.89
N VAL A 99 6.28 -2.99 -7.81
CA VAL A 99 5.52 -2.56 -6.62
C VAL A 99 4.50 -3.64 -6.20
N ASN A 100 3.82 -4.25 -7.17
CA ASN A 100 2.84 -5.30 -6.90
C ASN A 100 3.47 -6.62 -6.45
N VAL A 101 4.69 -6.91 -6.89
CA VAL A 101 5.43 -8.12 -6.49
C VAL A 101 5.90 -7.99 -5.05
N ILE A 102 6.56 -6.87 -4.73
CA ILE A 102 7.01 -6.55 -3.37
C ILE A 102 5.82 -6.58 -2.40
N ARG A 103 4.70 -5.94 -2.76
CA ARG A 103 3.52 -5.93 -1.91
C ARG A 103 2.92 -7.32 -1.72
N ALA A 104 2.85 -8.13 -2.77
CA ALA A 104 2.32 -9.49 -2.66
C ALA A 104 3.20 -10.39 -1.78
N LEU A 105 4.52 -10.22 -1.85
CA LEU A 105 5.46 -11.03 -1.08
C LEU A 105 5.54 -10.60 0.39
N LEU A 106 5.69 -9.30 0.64
CA LEU A 106 5.99 -8.77 1.98
C LEU A 106 4.76 -8.34 2.76
N PHE A 107 3.72 -7.90 2.06
CA PHE A 107 2.53 -7.35 2.69
C PHE A 107 1.24 -7.91 2.07
N PRO A 108 1.06 -9.25 2.05
CA PRO A 108 -0.08 -9.88 1.39
C PRO A 108 -1.42 -9.38 1.94
N ARG A 109 -1.51 -9.13 3.25
CA ARG A 109 -2.70 -8.57 3.87
C ARG A 109 -3.00 -7.13 3.42
N LEU A 110 -1.97 -6.28 3.31
CA LEU A 110 -2.13 -4.91 2.81
C LEU A 110 -2.58 -4.90 1.34
N LYS A 111 -2.12 -5.86 0.53
CA LYS A 111 -2.56 -6.01 -0.88
C LYS A 111 -4.07 -6.20 -0.97
N GLU A 112 -4.63 -7.07 -0.14
CA GLU A 112 -6.07 -7.33 -0.12
C GLU A 112 -6.85 -6.10 0.36
N LEU A 113 -6.44 -5.52 1.48
CA LEU A 113 -7.12 -4.40 2.10
C LEU A 113 -7.07 -3.10 1.28
N ARG A 114 -5.98 -2.89 0.52
CA ARG A 114 -5.85 -1.74 -0.41
C ARG A 114 -6.98 -1.69 -1.43
N LYS A 115 -7.58 -2.83 -1.79
CA LYS A 115 -8.72 -2.87 -2.69
C LYS A 115 -9.88 -2.02 -2.16
N HIS A 116 -10.17 -2.09 -0.87
CA HIS A 116 -11.25 -1.30 -0.25
C HIS A 116 -10.98 0.20 -0.30
N ALA A 117 -9.74 0.62 -0.07
CA ALA A 117 -9.34 2.02 -0.21
C ALA A 117 -9.49 2.50 -1.66
N ASN A 118 -9.03 1.70 -2.63
CA ASN A 118 -9.19 2.04 -4.05
C ASN A 118 -10.66 2.09 -4.47
N ASP A 119 -11.47 1.12 -4.05
CA ASP A 119 -12.90 1.07 -4.35
C ASP A 119 -13.62 2.31 -3.82
N LEU A 120 -13.32 2.73 -2.58
CA LEU A 120 -13.85 3.97 -2.00
C LEU A 120 -13.41 5.20 -2.79
N ILE A 121 -12.11 5.33 -3.09
CA ILE A 121 -11.57 6.49 -3.82
C ILE A 121 -12.19 6.59 -5.22
N HIS A 122 -12.16 5.49 -5.98
CA HIS A 122 -12.77 5.44 -7.30
C HIS A 122 -14.28 5.58 -7.28
N HIS A 123 -14.93 5.30 -6.14
CA HIS A 123 -16.35 5.56 -5.99
C HIS A 123 -16.62 7.05 -5.86
N LEU A 124 -15.90 7.73 -4.97
CA LEU A 124 -16.14 9.14 -4.66
C LEU A 124 -15.55 10.11 -5.71
N ASP A 125 -14.52 9.70 -6.45
CA ASP A 125 -13.94 10.49 -7.54
C ASP A 125 -14.79 10.42 -8.83
N ASP A 126 -15.70 9.45 -8.95
CA ASP A 126 -16.56 9.28 -10.13
C ASP A 126 -17.92 9.95 -9.91
N PRO A 127 -18.23 11.06 -10.58
CA PRO A 127 -19.47 11.80 -10.38
C PRO A 127 -20.73 11.00 -10.78
N LYS A 128 -20.57 9.86 -11.48
CA LYS A 128 -21.69 9.00 -11.89
C LYS A 128 -22.07 7.97 -10.84
N LYS A 129 -21.25 7.74 -9.82
CA LYS A 129 -21.53 6.75 -8.78
C LYS A 129 -22.34 7.39 -7.66
N GLN A 130 -23.41 6.71 -7.26
CA GLN A 130 -24.29 7.13 -6.18
C GLN A 130 -24.47 5.97 -5.19
N GLY A 131 -24.59 6.30 -3.91
CA GLY A 131 -24.83 5.36 -2.81
C GLY A 131 -23.59 4.59 -2.34
N VAL A 132 -23.42 4.46 -1.03
CA VAL A 132 -22.22 3.86 -0.41
C VAL A 132 -22.43 2.45 0.14
N ASP A 133 -23.62 1.89 -0.05
CA ASP A 133 -24.06 0.64 0.58
C ASP A 133 -23.26 -0.60 0.16
N LYS A 134 -22.52 -0.51 -0.94
CA LYS A 134 -21.65 -1.59 -1.46
C LYS A 134 -20.18 -1.42 -1.07
N LEU A 135 -19.81 -0.32 -0.40
CA LEU A 135 -18.44 -0.04 -0.01
C LEU A 135 -18.16 -0.65 1.37
N TYR A 136 -17.09 -1.43 1.46
CA TYR A 136 -16.63 -1.97 2.74
C TYR A 136 -15.73 -0.94 3.45
N ILE A 137 -16.36 0.04 4.10
CA ILE A 137 -15.67 1.16 4.75
C ILE A 137 -14.78 0.69 5.90
N GLN A 138 -15.22 -0.31 6.68
CA GLN A 138 -14.39 -0.92 7.73
C GLN A 138 -13.06 -1.43 7.17
N GLY A 139 -13.04 -2.01 5.97
CA GLY A 139 -11.81 -2.46 5.31
C GLY A 139 -10.78 -1.36 5.06
N VAL A 140 -11.21 -0.10 4.91
CA VAL A 140 -10.31 1.07 4.79
C VAL A 140 -9.61 1.36 6.12
N PHE A 141 -10.31 1.20 7.24
CA PHE A 141 -9.73 1.40 8.57
C PHE A 141 -8.86 0.22 8.98
N GLU A 142 -9.26 -1.01 8.62
CA GLU A 142 -8.39 -2.18 8.75
C GLU A 142 -7.10 -1.98 7.96
N TYR A 143 -7.17 -1.51 6.72
CA TYR A 143 -5.98 -1.18 5.92
C TYR A 143 -5.05 -0.20 6.65
N CYS A 144 -5.59 0.89 7.18
CA CYS A 144 -4.85 1.90 7.94
C CYS A 144 -4.21 1.30 9.20
N TYR A 145 -4.97 0.52 9.97
CA TYR A 145 -4.50 -0.17 11.16
C TYR A 145 -3.34 -1.11 10.83
N HIS A 146 -3.50 -1.99 9.83
CA HIS A 146 -2.46 -2.93 9.45
C HIS A 146 -1.19 -2.22 8.98
N LEU A 147 -1.33 -1.12 8.22
CA LEU A 147 -0.17 -0.35 7.78
C LEU A 147 0.58 0.26 8.98
N PHE A 148 -0.10 1.01 9.85
CA PHE A 148 0.57 1.81 10.88
C PHE A 148 0.80 1.12 12.23
N GLN A 149 0.12 0.01 12.52
CA GLN A 149 0.32 -0.78 13.73
C GLN A 149 1.16 -2.03 13.44
N GLU A 150 0.67 -2.93 12.57
CA GLU A 150 1.30 -4.24 12.38
C GLU A 150 2.56 -4.19 11.50
N ASN A 151 2.66 -3.21 10.58
CA ASN A 151 3.79 -3.05 9.68
C ASN A 151 4.63 -1.79 10.01
N ALA A 152 4.51 -1.31 11.25
CA ALA A 152 5.18 -0.11 11.70
C ALA A 152 6.70 -0.20 11.57
N ASP A 153 7.31 -1.33 11.92
CA ASP A 153 8.77 -1.51 11.86
C ASP A 153 9.30 -1.35 10.42
N ALA A 154 8.61 -1.92 9.43
CA ALA A 154 8.95 -1.76 8.02
C ALA A 154 8.79 -0.30 7.55
N LEU A 155 7.79 0.42 8.06
CA LEU A 155 7.59 1.85 7.79
C LEU A 155 8.67 2.75 8.40
N TYR A 156 9.30 2.33 9.50
CA TYR A 156 10.28 3.13 10.23
C TYR A 156 11.72 2.63 10.08
N GLY A 157 12.01 1.86 9.03
CA GLY A 157 13.38 1.61 8.59
C GLY A 157 13.92 0.20 8.86
N ALA A 158 13.15 -0.70 9.48
CA ALA A 158 13.49 -2.12 9.49
C ALA A 158 13.01 -2.78 8.19
N ILE A 159 13.72 -2.50 7.09
CA ILE A 159 13.39 -3.08 5.78
C ILE A 159 13.64 -4.59 5.84
N PRO A 160 12.65 -5.44 5.52
CA PRO A 160 12.85 -6.88 5.48
C PRO A 160 13.93 -7.25 4.46
N THR A 161 14.99 -7.94 4.89
CA THR A 161 15.94 -8.58 3.99
C THR A 161 15.31 -9.84 3.41
N VAL A 162 14.80 -9.71 2.18
CA VAL A 162 14.18 -10.78 1.42
C VAL A 162 14.77 -10.87 0.02
N GLY A 163 15.02 -12.10 -0.44
CA GLY A 163 15.44 -12.35 -1.82
C GLY A 163 14.23 -12.34 -2.75
N PHE A 164 14.39 -11.76 -3.94
CA PHE A 164 13.42 -11.84 -5.02
C PHE A 164 13.97 -12.72 -6.13
N GLU A 165 13.25 -13.77 -6.48
CA GLU A 165 13.66 -14.67 -7.56
C GLU A 165 13.52 -13.98 -8.92
N TYR A 166 14.62 -13.93 -9.67
CA TYR A 166 14.66 -13.27 -10.97
C TYR A 166 13.64 -13.87 -11.94
N THR A 167 12.67 -13.04 -12.36
CA THR A 167 11.61 -13.45 -13.27
C THR A 167 11.73 -12.72 -14.60
N MET A 168 11.99 -13.49 -15.66
CA MET A 168 12.09 -12.93 -17.01
C MET A 168 10.72 -12.60 -17.62
N CYS A 169 10.65 -11.45 -18.28
CA CYS A 169 9.54 -11.14 -19.16
C CYS A 169 9.52 -12.08 -20.37
N ARG A 170 8.36 -12.22 -21.01
CA ARG A 170 8.16 -13.08 -22.19
C ARG A 170 9.20 -12.83 -23.30
N GLN A 171 9.47 -11.57 -23.62
CA GLN A 171 10.42 -11.19 -24.67
C GLN A 171 11.86 -11.60 -24.34
N CYS A 172 12.28 -11.51 -23.08
CA CYS A 172 13.61 -11.95 -22.66
C CYS A 172 13.74 -13.46 -22.66
N ARG A 173 12.69 -14.19 -22.23
CA ARG A 173 12.64 -15.65 -22.32
C ARG A 173 12.78 -16.15 -23.76
N GLU A 174 12.06 -15.53 -24.69
CA GLU A 174 12.14 -15.86 -26.11
C GLU A 174 13.55 -15.62 -26.67
N ARG A 175 14.17 -14.47 -26.36
CA ARG A 175 15.55 -14.16 -26.78
C ARG A 175 16.58 -15.13 -26.24
N GLU A 176 16.48 -15.52 -24.98
CA GLU A 176 17.40 -16.50 -24.37
C GLU A 176 17.25 -17.88 -25.01
N ALA A 177 16.02 -18.31 -25.27
CA ALA A 177 15.74 -19.58 -25.95
C ALA A 177 16.33 -19.63 -27.38
N HIS A 178 16.32 -18.50 -28.09
CA HIS A 178 16.95 -18.39 -29.41
C HIS A 178 18.48 -18.26 -29.33
N GLY A 179 19.02 -17.53 -28.36
CA GLY A 179 20.47 -17.39 -28.15
C GLY A 179 21.17 -18.70 -27.77
N ARG A 180 20.51 -19.58 -26.99
CA ARG A 180 21.04 -20.92 -26.67
C ARG A 180 21.02 -21.89 -27.86
N ARG A 181 20.17 -21.67 -28.87
CA ARG A 181 20.12 -22.48 -30.10
C ARG A 181 21.20 -22.11 -31.13
N GLY A 182 21.76 -20.90 -31.06
CA GLY A 182 22.78 -20.41 -31.99
C GLY A 182 24.23 -20.78 -31.64
N ASN A 183 24.49 -21.25 -30.42
CA ASN A 183 25.84 -21.68 -29.96
C ASN A 183 26.00 -23.21 -29.94
N ALA A 184 25.10 -23.95 -30.58
CA ALA A 184 25.09 -25.42 -30.61
C ALA A 184 25.53 -26.03 -31.96
N THR A 185 26.30 -25.29 -32.77
CA THR A 185 26.86 -25.75 -34.05
C THR A 185 28.34 -25.48 -34.11
#